data_AF-A0A7S3U5V2-F1
#
_entry.id   AF-A0A7S3U5V2-F1
#
_cell.length_a   1.000
_cell.length_b   1.000
_cell.length_c   1.000
_cell.angle_alpha   90.00
_cell.angle_beta   90.00
_cell.angle_gamma   90.00
#
_symmetry.space_group_name_H-M   'P 1'
#
loop_
_entity.id
_entity.type
_entity.pdbx_description
1 polymer ?
#
loop_
_entity_poly.entity_id
_entity_poly.type
_entity_poly.pdbx_seq_one_letter_code
_entity_poly.pdbx_strand_id
1 'polypeptide(L)'
;KALPDKVPQALLQLAGKPRVPQQERKALTAFAQQAQPEGPWNPDPRLFKVTGTVHAYESRSNPVETMLQDLRTKFQTELTDLEKEEMIARHAFEQVSQRLTDQSELANQELSQQQRLSAERRADKAEAEGEKAEAERAKTEGEKYLGELTSMCQQKSSDLDSRQQLRAEEIEALSKAIEIIGGDSVAAERLPGGASAVQLGGAASLAQMLRRASSEEPDLLQKVATMLQNTAAATGSRTLALAAEKARTDPFGKVKKMIRDLITRLLEESAGEAD
;
A
#
# COMPACT_ATOMS: atom_id res chain seq x y z
N LYS A 1 -117.72 14.07 -9.06
CA LYS A 1 -118.68 14.65 -10.03
C LYS A 1 -119.13 13.52 -10.96
N ALA A 2 -120.30 12.95 -10.68
CA ALA A 2 -120.86 11.77 -11.37
C ALA A 2 -121.11 12.04 -12.86
N LEU A 3 -120.55 11.19 -13.73
CA LEU A 3 -120.78 11.21 -15.18
C LEU A 3 -120.75 9.84 -15.92
N PRO A 4 -120.68 8.63 -15.32
CA PRO A 4 -120.77 7.40 -16.12
C PRO A 4 -122.21 7.09 -16.59
N ASP A 5 -123.24 7.41 -15.81
CA ASP A 5 -124.63 7.01 -16.14
C ASP A 5 -125.32 7.89 -17.20
N LYS A 6 -124.73 9.03 -17.56
CA LYS A 6 -125.38 10.01 -18.46
C LYS A 6 -125.05 9.82 -19.94
N VAL A 7 -124.01 9.05 -20.27
CA VAL A 7 -123.55 8.83 -21.66
C VAL A 7 -124.54 7.99 -22.48
N PRO A 8 -125.00 6.80 -22.04
CA PRO A 8 -125.98 6.01 -22.80
C PRO A 8 -127.33 6.73 -22.93
N GLN A 9 -127.76 7.45 -21.90
CA GLN A 9 -128.98 8.28 -21.96
C GLN A 9 -128.84 9.45 -22.93
N ALA A 10 -127.68 10.11 -22.99
CA ALA A 10 -127.44 11.21 -23.94
C ALA A 10 -127.43 10.71 -25.40
N LEU A 11 -126.87 9.52 -25.66
CA LEU A 11 -126.86 8.91 -26.99
C LEU A 11 -128.27 8.50 -27.46
N LEU A 12 -129.12 8.00 -26.55
CA LEU A 12 -130.53 7.73 -26.83
C LEU A 12 -131.33 9.02 -27.10
N GLN A 13 -131.07 10.10 -26.36
CA GLN A 13 -131.67 11.41 -26.62
C GLN A 13 -131.23 12.00 -27.96
N LEU A 14 -129.98 11.76 -28.37
CA LEU A 14 -129.47 12.20 -29.67
C LEU A 14 -130.17 11.45 -30.82
N ALA A 15 -130.33 10.13 -30.67
CA ALA A 15 -131.01 9.28 -31.66
C ALA A 15 -132.48 9.68 -31.87
N GLY A 16 -133.14 10.28 -30.87
CA GLY A 16 -134.53 10.76 -30.97
C GLY A 16 -134.74 12.07 -31.74
N LYS A 17 -133.68 12.82 -32.08
CA LYS A 17 -133.81 14.13 -32.76
C LYS A 17 -134.09 13.96 -34.26
N PRO A 18 -134.99 14.76 -34.87
CA PRO A 18 -135.42 14.62 -36.29
C PRO A 18 -134.31 14.85 -37.32
N ARG A 19 -133.19 15.47 -36.92
CA ARG A 19 -132.04 15.73 -37.78
C ARG A 19 -131.07 14.56 -37.96
N VAL A 20 -131.24 13.45 -37.24
CA VAL A 20 -130.34 12.29 -37.34
C VAL A 20 -130.86 11.29 -38.40
N PRO A 21 -130.06 10.97 -39.44
CA PRO A 21 -130.38 9.96 -40.45
C PRO A 21 -130.73 8.58 -39.85
N GLN A 22 -131.64 7.85 -40.50
CA GLN A 22 -132.19 6.61 -39.96
C GLN A 22 -131.13 5.50 -39.76
N GLN A 23 -130.08 5.46 -40.58
CA GLN A 23 -128.95 4.53 -40.41
C GLN A 23 -128.15 4.82 -39.14
N GLU A 24 -127.84 6.09 -38.89
CA GLU A 24 -127.08 6.52 -37.71
C GLU A 24 -127.87 6.31 -36.43
N ARG A 25 -129.19 6.50 -36.47
CA ARG A 25 -130.07 6.15 -35.35
C ARG A 25 -129.95 4.68 -34.96
N LYS A 26 -129.99 3.77 -35.95
CA LYS A 26 -129.86 2.33 -35.72
C LYS A 26 -128.48 1.98 -35.15
N ALA A 27 -127.42 2.58 -35.68
CA ALA A 27 -126.05 2.37 -35.18
C ALA A 27 -125.89 2.87 -33.74
N LEU A 28 -126.42 4.04 -33.40
CA LEU A 28 -126.36 4.61 -32.06
C LEU A 28 -127.18 3.80 -31.05
N THR A 29 -128.36 3.30 -31.44
CA THR A 29 -129.16 2.40 -30.60
C THR A 29 -128.50 1.03 -30.43
N ALA A 30 -127.87 0.49 -31.47
CA ALA A 30 -127.15 -0.78 -31.40
C ALA A 30 -125.93 -0.66 -30.49
N PHE A 31 -125.19 0.44 -30.58
CA PHE A 31 -124.06 0.74 -29.71
C PHE A 31 -124.48 0.94 -28.25
N ALA A 32 -125.60 1.64 -28.00
CA ALA A 32 -126.14 1.79 -26.64
C ALA A 32 -126.64 0.46 -26.05
N GLN A 33 -127.14 -0.45 -26.88
CA GLN A 33 -127.53 -1.82 -26.47
C GLN A 33 -126.32 -2.75 -26.31
N GLN A 34 -125.22 -2.47 -27.01
CA GLN A 34 -123.94 -3.14 -26.85
C GLN A 34 -123.20 -2.57 -25.63
N ALA A 35 -123.85 -2.62 -24.47
CA ALA A 35 -123.17 -2.49 -23.20
C ALA A 35 -122.10 -3.59 -23.14
N GLN A 36 -120.84 -3.18 -23.04
CA GLN A 36 -119.74 -4.14 -22.89
C GLN A 36 -120.00 -4.97 -21.63
N PRO A 37 -120.04 -6.31 -21.71
CA PRO A 37 -120.06 -7.12 -20.50
C PRO A 37 -118.73 -6.88 -19.77
N GLU A 38 -118.82 -6.39 -18.54
CA GLU A 38 -117.70 -6.31 -17.59
C GLU A 38 -117.18 -7.75 -17.35
N GLY A 39 -116.23 -8.19 -18.19
CA GLY A 39 -115.62 -9.52 -18.17
C GLY A 39 -114.25 -9.52 -18.86
N PRO A 40 -113.37 -10.50 -18.60
CA PRO A 40 -111.96 -10.42 -18.98
C PRO A 40 -111.75 -10.27 -20.50
N TRP A 41 -110.79 -9.42 -20.87
CA TRP A 41 -110.46 -9.02 -22.23
C TRP A 41 -110.22 -10.20 -23.19
N ASN A 42 -110.96 -10.27 -24.29
CA ASN A 42 -110.78 -11.25 -25.36
C ASN A 42 -110.73 -10.55 -26.73
N PRO A 43 -109.53 -10.27 -27.29
CA PRO A 43 -109.38 -9.56 -28.55
C PRO A 43 -109.64 -10.48 -29.76
N ASP A 44 -110.16 -9.88 -30.82
CA ASP A 44 -110.64 -10.59 -32.02
C ASP A 44 -109.48 -11.24 -32.82
N PRO A 45 -109.49 -12.57 -33.11
CA PRO A 45 -108.37 -13.31 -33.72
C PRO A 45 -107.95 -12.89 -35.13
N ARG A 46 -108.66 -11.95 -35.76
CA ARG A 46 -108.40 -11.49 -37.14
C ARG A 46 -107.30 -10.43 -37.23
N LEU A 47 -106.86 -9.85 -36.11
CA LEU A 47 -105.84 -8.80 -36.05
C LEU A 47 -104.39 -9.30 -36.14
N PHE A 48 -104.15 -10.62 -36.15
CA PHE A 48 -102.80 -11.20 -36.08
C PHE A 48 -102.37 -12.03 -37.31
N LYS A 49 -103.01 -11.87 -38.47
CA LYS A 49 -102.50 -12.50 -39.71
C LYS A 49 -101.42 -11.62 -40.35
N VAL A 50 -100.16 -12.02 -40.18
CA VAL A 50 -99.01 -11.46 -40.90
C VAL A 50 -99.08 -11.89 -42.36
N THR A 51 -99.42 -10.96 -43.26
CA THR A 51 -99.30 -11.16 -44.71
C THR A 51 -98.18 -10.28 -45.25
N GLY A 52 -97.05 -10.89 -45.55
CA GLY A 52 -95.90 -10.24 -46.19
C GLY A 52 -94.58 -10.81 -45.68
N THR A 53 -93.70 -11.22 -46.59
CA THR A 53 -92.31 -11.59 -46.26
C THR A 53 -91.59 -10.34 -45.75
N VAL A 54 -91.48 -10.21 -44.43
CA VAL A 54 -90.61 -9.23 -43.80
C VAL A 54 -89.17 -9.65 -44.13
N HIS A 55 -88.46 -8.87 -44.95
CA HIS A 55 -87.01 -8.97 -44.98
C HIS A 55 -86.50 -8.57 -43.60
N ALA A 56 -86.16 -9.57 -42.78
CA ALA A 56 -85.53 -9.34 -41.49
C ALA A 56 -84.23 -8.58 -41.71
N TYR A 57 -84.01 -7.52 -40.94
CA TYR A 57 -82.77 -6.76 -40.95
C TYR A 57 -81.61 -7.69 -40.56
N GLU A 58 -80.70 -7.96 -41.49
CA GLU A 58 -79.44 -8.64 -41.19
C GLU A 58 -78.50 -7.67 -40.49
N SER A 59 -78.16 -7.95 -39.23
CA SER A 59 -77.26 -7.11 -38.44
C SER A 59 -75.86 -7.08 -39.06
N ARG A 60 -75.42 -5.91 -39.53
CA ARG A 60 -74.08 -5.71 -40.11
C ARG A 60 -72.97 -5.47 -39.07
N SER A 61 -73.26 -5.64 -37.79
CA SER A 61 -72.33 -5.39 -36.67
C SER A 61 -71.29 -6.49 -36.49
N ASN A 62 -71.61 -7.75 -36.82
CA ASN A 62 -70.74 -8.89 -36.54
C ASN A 62 -69.37 -8.80 -37.24
N PRO A 63 -69.25 -8.36 -38.52
CA PRO A 63 -67.95 -8.15 -39.16
C PRO A 63 -67.11 -7.03 -38.54
N VAL A 64 -67.76 -6.01 -37.97
CA VAL A 64 -67.08 -4.90 -37.27
C VAL A 64 -66.56 -5.38 -35.92
N GLU A 65 -67.34 -6.21 -35.22
CA GLU A 65 -66.93 -6.80 -33.94
C GLU A 65 -65.73 -7.76 -34.11
N THR A 66 -65.73 -8.60 -35.16
CA THR A 66 -64.57 -9.45 -35.47
C THR A 66 -63.32 -8.62 -35.79
N MET A 67 -63.47 -7.53 -36.56
CA MET A 67 -62.36 -6.64 -36.89
C MET A 67 -61.77 -5.98 -35.62
N LEU A 68 -62.62 -5.54 -34.68
CA LEU A 68 -62.19 -4.98 -33.40
C LEU A 68 -61.51 -6.02 -32.50
N GLN A 69 -61.98 -7.27 -32.50
CA GLN A 69 -61.34 -8.37 -31.77
C GLN A 69 -59.96 -8.72 -32.35
N ASP A 70 -59.83 -8.72 -33.68
CA ASP A 70 -58.54 -8.93 -34.36
C ASP A 70 -57.56 -7.79 -34.05
N LEU A 71 -58.01 -6.54 -34.09
CA LEU A 71 -57.21 -5.37 -33.70
C LEU A 71 -56.77 -5.43 -32.25
N ARG A 72 -57.66 -5.84 -31.33
CA ARG A 72 -57.29 -6.06 -29.93
C ARG A 72 -56.19 -7.09 -29.81
N THR A 73 -56.31 -8.22 -30.51
CA THR A 73 -55.34 -9.31 -30.46
C THR A 73 -53.99 -8.88 -31.03
N LYS A 74 -54.00 -8.12 -32.14
CA LYS A 74 -52.77 -7.54 -32.73
C LYS A 74 -52.09 -6.57 -31.78
N PHE A 75 -52.82 -5.60 -31.22
CA PHE A 75 -52.25 -4.66 -30.26
C PHE A 75 -51.74 -5.33 -28.98
N GLN A 76 -52.41 -6.37 -28.49
CA GLN A 76 -51.91 -7.15 -27.36
C GLN A 76 -50.60 -7.87 -27.70
N THR A 77 -50.51 -8.46 -28.90
CA THR A 77 -49.31 -9.15 -29.36
C THR A 77 -48.15 -8.16 -29.54
N GLU A 78 -48.39 -7.05 -30.26
CA GLU A 78 -47.41 -5.97 -30.46
C GLU A 78 -46.94 -5.37 -29.14
N LEU A 79 -47.84 -5.16 -28.18
CA LEU A 79 -47.49 -4.68 -26.85
C LEU A 79 -46.57 -5.68 -26.13
N THR A 80 -46.91 -6.97 -26.13
CA THR A 80 -46.05 -7.98 -25.48
C THR A 80 -44.69 -8.13 -26.16
N ASP A 81 -44.62 -7.96 -27.48
CA ASP A 81 -43.36 -8.05 -28.21
C ASP A 81 -42.50 -6.81 -28.00
N LEU A 82 -43.09 -5.61 -27.99
CA LEU A 82 -42.40 -4.37 -27.61
C LEU A 82 -41.90 -4.42 -26.16
N GLU A 83 -42.68 -4.93 -25.20
CA GLU A 83 -42.25 -5.10 -23.81
C GLU A 83 -41.06 -6.07 -23.69
N LYS A 84 -41.05 -7.17 -24.46
CA LYS A 84 -39.90 -8.09 -24.53
C LYS A 84 -38.67 -7.41 -25.13
N GLU A 85 -38.84 -6.70 -26.25
CA GLU A 85 -37.74 -5.97 -26.90
C GLU A 85 -37.16 -4.90 -25.95
N GLU A 86 -38.01 -4.15 -25.25
CA GLU A 86 -37.58 -3.16 -24.26
C GLU A 86 -36.81 -3.84 -23.11
N MET A 87 -37.31 -4.97 -22.59
CA MET A 87 -36.62 -5.71 -21.53
C MET A 87 -35.24 -6.18 -21.98
N ILE A 88 -35.13 -6.75 -23.18
CA ILE A 88 -33.85 -7.22 -23.74
C ILE A 88 -32.91 -6.03 -23.96
N ALA A 89 -33.41 -4.93 -24.51
CA ALA A 89 -32.61 -3.73 -24.76
C ALA A 89 -32.10 -3.09 -23.45
N ARG A 90 -32.96 -2.99 -22.43
CA ARG A 90 -32.57 -2.51 -21.09
C ARG A 90 -31.51 -3.40 -20.46
N HIS A 91 -31.71 -4.72 -20.48
CA HIS A 91 -30.75 -5.66 -19.93
C HIS A 91 -29.41 -5.61 -20.66
N ALA A 92 -29.41 -5.54 -21.99
CA ALA A 92 -28.18 -5.39 -22.79
C ALA A 92 -27.47 -4.07 -22.47
N PHE A 93 -28.21 -2.97 -22.31
CA PHE A 93 -27.66 -1.68 -21.90
C PHE A 93 -27.04 -1.76 -20.51
N GLU A 94 -27.74 -2.33 -19.53
CA GLU A 94 -27.27 -2.45 -18.15
C GLU A 94 -26.00 -3.31 -18.06
N GLN A 95 -25.95 -4.42 -18.80
CA GLN A 95 -24.73 -5.24 -18.89
C GLN A 95 -23.54 -4.47 -19.46
N VAL A 96 -23.75 -3.71 -20.55
CA VAL A 96 -22.67 -2.91 -21.17
C VAL A 96 -22.24 -1.77 -20.25
N SER A 97 -23.21 -1.09 -19.63
CA SER A 97 -22.95 -0.03 -18.65
C SER A 97 -22.11 -0.53 -17.49
N GLN A 98 -22.52 -1.65 -16.87
CA GLN A 98 -21.80 -2.26 -15.76
C GLN A 98 -20.39 -2.68 -16.19
N ARG A 99 -20.24 -3.37 -17.33
CA ARG A 99 -18.93 -3.77 -17.83
C ARG A 99 -18.00 -2.58 -18.06
N LEU A 100 -18.51 -1.48 -18.62
CA LEU A 100 -17.72 -0.27 -18.86
C LEU A 100 -17.34 0.42 -17.54
N THR A 101 -18.24 0.46 -16.56
CA THR A 101 -17.94 0.98 -15.22
C THR A 101 -16.84 0.15 -14.55
N ASP A 102 -16.98 -1.18 -14.54
CA ASP A 102 -15.99 -2.09 -13.94
C ASP A 102 -14.63 -1.97 -14.63
N GLN A 103 -14.61 -1.87 -15.96
CA GLN A 103 -13.37 -1.65 -16.74
C GLN A 103 -12.72 -0.30 -16.41
N SER A 104 -13.51 0.76 -16.28
CA SER A 104 -13.03 2.09 -15.91
C SER A 104 -12.44 2.09 -14.50
N GLU A 105 -13.11 1.47 -13.53
CA GLU A 105 -12.62 1.36 -12.16
C GLU A 105 -11.33 0.56 -12.09
N LEU A 106 -11.26 -0.60 -12.76
CA LEU A 106 -10.05 -1.42 -12.83
C LEU A 106 -8.89 -0.64 -13.46
N ALA A 107 -9.12 0.02 -14.60
CA ALA A 107 -8.10 0.82 -15.27
C ALA A 107 -7.59 1.97 -14.39
N ASN A 108 -8.47 2.64 -13.65
CA ASN A 108 -8.08 3.70 -12.71
C ASN A 108 -7.27 3.15 -11.54
N GLN A 109 -7.63 1.97 -11.02
CA GLN A 109 -6.85 1.32 -9.97
C GLN A 109 -5.46 0.93 -10.48
N GLU A 110 -5.35 0.29 -11.63
CA GLU A 110 -4.08 -0.08 -12.26
C GLU A 110 -3.22 1.15 -12.52
N LEU A 111 -3.80 2.22 -13.06
CA LEU A 111 -3.10 3.47 -13.32
C LEU A 111 -2.57 4.10 -12.02
N SER A 112 -3.35 4.09 -10.95
CA SER A 112 -2.90 4.60 -9.64
C SER A 112 -1.74 3.77 -9.06
N GLN A 113 -1.77 2.44 -9.22
CA GLN A 113 -0.70 1.56 -8.77
C GLN A 113 0.58 1.77 -9.60
N GLN A 114 0.46 1.86 -10.93
CA GLN A 114 1.58 2.12 -11.82
C GLN A 114 2.21 3.50 -11.56
N GLN A 115 1.42 4.51 -11.26
CA GLN A 115 1.94 5.82 -10.87
C GLN A 115 2.75 5.77 -9.56
N ARG A 116 2.25 5.05 -8.55
CA ARG A 116 2.99 4.85 -7.28
C ARG A 116 4.30 4.09 -7.51
N LEU A 117 4.24 2.96 -8.21
CA LEU A 117 5.43 2.17 -8.54
C LEU A 117 6.43 2.99 -9.37
N SER A 118 5.96 3.79 -10.34
CA SER A 118 6.84 4.65 -11.11
C SER A 118 7.50 5.73 -10.25
N ALA A 119 6.81 6.28 -9.26
CA ALA A 119 7.37 7.26 -8.34
C ALA A 119 8.42 6.62 -7.42
N GLU A 120 8.11 5.46 -6.83
CA GLU A 120 9.04 4.66 -6.02
C GLU A 120 10.30 4.32 -6.81
N ARG A 121 10.16 3.76 -8.02
CA ARG A 121 11.31 3.42 -8.87
C ARG A 121 12.17 4.62 -9.26
N ARG A 122 11.58 5.81 -9.40
CA ARG A 122 12.35 7.04 -9.64
C ARG A 122 13.11 7.47 -8.39
N ALA A 123 12.52 7.32 -7.21
CA ALA A 123 13.20 7.58 -5.95
C ALA A 123 14.36 6.59 -5.73
N ASP A 124 14.11 5.28 -5.86
CA ASP A 124 15.13 4.22 -5.76
C ASP A 124 16.31 4.50 -6.71
N LYS A 125 16.00 4.91 -7.95
CA LYS A 125 17.03 5.24 -8.93
C LYS A 125 17.86 6.45 -8.49
N ALA A 126 17.22 7.51 -8.02
CA ALA A 126 17.93 8.72 -7.58
C ALA A 126 18.80 8.43 -6.34
N GLU A 127 18.32 7.62 -5.41
CA GLU A 127 19.07 7.15 -4.25
C GLU A 127 20.30 6.33 -4.67
N ALA A 128 20.11 5.31 -5.53
CA ALA A 128 21.21 4.49 -6.03
C ALA A 128 22.25 5.28 -6.84
N GLU A 129 21.83 6.27 -7.63
CA GLU A 129 22.74 7.19 -8.32
C GLU A 129 23.54 8.07 -7.33
N GLY A 130 22.90 8.50 -6.24
CA GLY A 130 23.54 9.21 -5.14
C GLY A 130 24.58 8.36 -4.41
N GLU A 131 24.19 7.16 -3.98
CA GLU A 131 25.08 6.20 -3.32
C GLU A 131 26.28 5.83 -4.19
N LYS A 132 26.06 5.61 -5.49
CA LYS A 132 27.15 5.36 -6.44
C LYS A 132 28.13 6.52 -6.49
N ALA A 133 27.64 7.75 -6.58
CA ALA A 133 28.50 8.94 -6.62
C ALA A 133 29.31 9.11 -5.33
N GLU A 134 28.71 8.83 -4.17
CA GLU A 134 29.41 8.84 -2.89
C GLU A 134 30.46 7.73 -2.79
N ALA A 135 30.13 6.51 -3.22
CA ALA A 135 31.06 5.39 -3.25
C ALA A 135 32.25 5.65 -4.19
N GLU A 136 32.03 6.25 -5.35
CA GLU A 136 33.10 6.68 -6.27
C GLU A 136 34.00 7.73 -5.63
N ARG A 137 33.44 8.73 -4.93
CA ARG A 137 34.22 9.73 -4.19
C ARG A 137 35.06 9.08 -3.10
N ALA A 138 34.45 8.27 -2.24
CA ALA A 138 35.14 7.56 -1.16
C ALA A 138 36.26 6.65 -1.70
N LYS A 139 36.04 5.99 -2.83
CA LYS A 139 37.07 5.19 -3.52
C LYS A 139 38.25 6.07 -3.95
N THR A 140 37.99 7.19 -4.64
CA THR A 140 39.07 8.08 -5.09
C THR A 140 39.87 8.69 -3.94
N GLU A 141 39.20 9.03 -2.83
CA GLU A 141 39.85 9.52 -1.61
C GLU A 141 40.69 8.41 -0.96
N GLY A 142 40.17 7.18 -0.89
CA GLY A 142 40.89 6.02 -0.40
C GLY A 142 42.14 5.70 -1.22
N GLU A 143 42.05 5.77 -2.55
CA GLU A 143 43.20 5.57 -3.45
C GLU A 143 44.28 6.64 -3.25
N LYS A 144 43.89 7.91 -3.08
CA LYS A 144 44.83 8.99 -2.76
C LYS A 144 45.51 8.77 -1.41
N TYR A 145 44.73 8.47 -0.37
CA TYR A 145 45.25 8.20 0.97
C TYR A 145 46.22 7.02 0.97
N LEU A 146 45.90 5.94 0.25
CA LEU A 146 46.79 4.79 0.10
C LEU A 146 48.10 5.18 -0.58
N GLY A 147 48.05 6.01 -1.63
CA GLY A 147 49.24 6.53 -2.30
C GLY A 147 50.12 7.36 -1.37
N GLU A 148 49.52 8.32 -0.65
CA GLU A 148 50.23 9.15 0.34
C GLU A 148 50.84 8.31 1.47
N LEU A 149 50.08 7.36 2.01
CA LEU A 149 50.56 6.46 3.06
C LEU A 149 51.72 5.61 2.58
N THR A 150 51.64 5.07 1.35
CA THR A 150 52.73 4.27 0.76
C THR A 150 54.00 5.10 0.62
N SER A 151 53.89 6.34 0.11
CA SER A 151 55.02 7.25 0.00
C SER A 151 55.62 7.59 1.37
N MET A 152 54.79 7.86 2.38
CA MET A 152 55.26 8.13 3.74
C MET A 152 55.95 6.91 4.36
N CYS A 153 55.43 5.70 4.15
CA CYS A 153 56.04 4.47 4.63
C CYS A 153 57.42 4.26 3.99
N GLN A 154 57.54 4.45 2.68
CA GLN A 154 58.83 4.34 1.98
C GLN A 154 59.85 5.36 2.50
N GLN A 155 59.45 6.63 2.60
CA GLN A 155 60.33 7.69 3.12
C GLN A 155 60.75 7.41 4.57
N LYS A 156 59.83 7.00 5.44
CA LYS A 156 60.16 6.65 6.83
C LYS A 156 61.08 5.44 6.91
N SER A 157 60.92 4.45 6.02
CA SER A 157 61.83 3.31 5.96
C SER A 157 63.25 3.76 5.59
N SER A 158 63.39 4.55 4.52
CA SER A 158 64.72 5.05 4.10
C SER A 158 65.37 5.95 5.15
N ASP A 159 64.58 6.79 5.83
CA ASP A 159 65.07 7.64 6.91
C ASP A 159 65.51 6.80 8.12
N LEU A 160 64.82 5.70 8.41
CA LEU A 160 65.20 4.77 9.47
C LEU A 160 66.51 4.05 9.12
N ASP A 161 66.64 3.54 7.89
CA ASP A 161 67.82 2.80 7.44
C ASP A 161 69.06 3.70 7.44
N SER A 162 68.96 4.92 6.92
CA SER A 162 70.05 5.91 6.97
C SER A 162 70.45 6.27 8.40
N ARG A 163 69.48 6.44 9.32
CA ARG A 163 69.77 6.67 10.74
C ARG A 163 70.41 5.47 11.41
N GLN A 164 70.01 4.25 11.06
CA GLN A 164 70.64 3.04 11.60
C GLN A 164 72.09 2.94 11.17
N GLN A 165 72.39 3.24 9.90
CA GLN A 165 73.75 3.28 9.40
C GLN A 165 74.59 4.36 10.10
N LEU A 166 74.10 5.61 10.16
CA LEU A 166 74.79 6.70 10.86
C LEU A 166 75.02 6.35 12.34
N ARG A 167 74.04 5.74 13.01
CA ARG A 167 74.19 5.30 14.40
C ARG A 167 75.23 4.19 14.55
N ALA A 168 75.35 3.28 13.60
CA ALA A 168 76.39 2.25 13.62
C ALA A 168 77.79 2.90 13.47
N GLU A 169 77.93 3.84 12.55
CA GLU A 169 79.16 4.62 12.34
C GLU A 169 79.50 5.48 13.57
N GLU A 170 78.51 6.10 14.22
CA GLU A 170 78.67 6.83 15.49
C GLU A 170 79.15 5.91 16.62
N ILE A 171 78.57 4.72 16.75
CA ILE A 171 78.99 3.73 17.76
C ILE A 171 80.44 3.29 17.51
N GLU A 172 80.82 3.06 16.25
CA GLU A 172 82.21 2.72 15.89
C GLU A 172 83.17 3.87 16.21
N ALA A 173 82.81 5.11 15.87
CA ALA A 173 83.62 6.29 16.16
C ALA A 173 83.79 6.52 17.67
N LEU A 174 82.71 6.37 18.45
CA LEU A 174 82.77 6.44 19.91
C LEU A 174 83.62 5.30 20.50
N SER A 175 83.53 4.09 19.94
CA SER A 175 84.36 2.96 20.36
C SER A 175 85.84 3.23 20.12
N LYS A 176 86.21 3.78 18.95
CA LYS A 176 87.57 4.22 18.64
C LYS A 176 88.03 5.35 19.57
N ALA A 177 87.16 6.30 19.89
CA ALA A 177 87.50 7.38 20.83
C ALA A 177 87.76 6.84 22.25
N ILE A 178 86.95 5.87 22.71
CA ILE A 178 87.17 5.17 23.99
C ILE A 178 88.49 4.41 23.95
N GLU A 179 88.82 3.74 22.85
CA GLU A 179 90.09 3.02 22.68
C GLU A 179 91.29 3.96 22.71
N ILE A 180 91.23 5.10 22.02
CA ILE A 180 92.31 6.11 22.04
C ILE A 180 92.50 6.68 23.45
N ILE A 181 91.42 7.04 24.14
CA ILE A 181 91.48 7.58 25.52
C ILE A 181 91.91 6.50 26.52
N GLY A 182 91.53 5.25 26.29
CA GLY A 182 91.84 4.09 27.14
C GLY A 182 93.19 3.44 26.87
N GLY A 183 93.83 3.74 25.74
CA GLY A 183 95.11 3.20 25.32
C GLY A 183 96.29 3.74 26.14
N ASP A 184 97.33 2.91 26.26
CA ASP A 184 98.51 3.18 27.12
C ASP A 184 99.28 4.47 26.76
N SER A 185 99.12 4.99 25.53
CA SER A 185 99.74 6.25 25.09
C SER A 185 99.17 7.48 25.81
N VAL A 186 97.91 7.47 26.23
CA VAL A 186 97.29 8.56 27.01
C VAL A 186 97.44 8.32 28.52
N ALA A 187 97.65 7.08 28.93
CA ALA A 187 98.02 6.75 30.31
C ALA A 187 99.43 7.26 30.67
N ALA A 188 100.35 7.33 29.70
CA ALA A 188 101.70 7.87 29.89
C ALA A 188 101.75 9.41 30.03
N GLU A 189 100.75 10.12 29.52
CA GLU A 189 100.62 11.59 29.64
C GLU A 189 99.60 12.03 30.70
N ARG A 190 99.07 11.08 31.48
CA ARG A 190 98.41 11.41 32.75
C ARG A 190 99.46 12.00 33.69
N LEU A 191 99.31 13.27 34.05
CA LEU A 191 100.01 13.87 35.18
C LEU A 191 99.94 12.90 36.39
N PRO A 192 101.05 12.72 37.12
CA PRO A 192 101.09 11.84 38.28
C PRO A 192 100.14 12.41 39.35
N GLY A 193 98.94 11.85 39.46
CA GLY A 193 97.95 12.24 40.47
C GLY A 193 96.46 12.08 40.11
N GLY A 194 96.10 11.78 38.87
CA GLY A 194 94.70 11.76 38.43
C GLY A 194 94.01 10.38 38.41
N ALA A 195 94.01 9.64 39.51
CA ALA A 195 93.23 8.38 39.63
C ALA A 195 91.81 8.66 40.16
N SER A 196 90.94 9.22 39.31
CA SER A 196 89.49 9.10 39.53
C SER A 196 88.96 7.98 38.65
N ALA A 197 88.92 6.78 39.24
CA ALA A 197 88.16 5.66 38.72
C ALA A 197 86.70 6.09 38.54
N VAL A 198 86.28 6.27 37.29
CA VAL A 198 84.87 6.44 36.94
C VAL A 198 84.16 5.15 37.33
N GLN A 199 83.40 5.23 38.41
CA GLN A 199 82.64 4.14 38.99
C GLN A 199 81.48 3.80 38.04
N LEU A 200 81.71 2.87 37.10
CA LEU A 200 80.70 2.29 36.19
C LEU A 200 79.70 1.37 36.94
N GLY A 201 79.14 1.83 38.05
CA GLY A 201 78.16 1.09 38.85
C GLY A 201 76.72 1.09 38.31
N GLY A 202 76.45 1.74 37.18
CA GLY A 202 75.09 1.97 36.67
C GLY A 202 74.64 1.14 35.46
N ALA A 203 75.53 0.41 34.79
CA ALA A 203 75.21 -0.21 33.50
C ALA A 203 74.60 -1.64 33.62
N ALA A 204 74.84 -2.34 34.73
CA ALA A 204 74.35 -3.71 34.91
C ALA A 204 72.83 -3.80 35.19
N SER A 205 72.25 -2.74 35.76
CA SER A 205 70.82 -2.69 36.11
C SER A 205 69.90 -2.54 34.90
N LEU A 206 70.36 -1.91 33.81
CA LEU A 206 69.56 -1.73 32.59
C LEU A 206 69.53 -3.01 31.74
N ALA A 207 70.67 -3.68 31.57
CA ALA A 207 70.77 -4.91 30.77
C ALA A 207 69.97 -6.09 31.36
N GLN A 208 69.86 -6.16 32.70
CA GLN A 208 68.99 -7.13 33.39
C GLN A 208 67.49 -6.81 33.25
N MET A 209 67.11 -5.57 32.95
CA MET A 209 65.72 -5.17 32.76
C MET A 209 65.20 -5.54 31.37
N LEU A 210 66.06 -5.44 30.33
CA LEU A 210 65.68 -5.82 28.96
C LEU A 210 65.60 -7.33 28.72
N ARG A 211 66.38 -8.16 29.45
CA ARG A 211 66.31 -9.64 29.34
C ARG A 211 65.08 -10.27 29.99
N ARG A 212 64.29 -9.50 30.74
CA ARG A 212 63.11 -9.97 31.48
C ARG A 212 61.79 -9.58 30.81
N ALA A 213 61.85 -8.94 29.64
CA ALA A 213 60.71 -8.43 28.90
C ALA A 213 60.02 -9.46 28.00
N SER A 214 60.54 -10.69 27.89
CA SER A 214 60.06 -11.68 26.92
C SER A 214 58.99 -12.65 27.43
N SER A 215 58.48 -12.53 28.67
CA SER A 215 57.54 -13.55 29.18
C SER A 215 56.33 -13.09 30.00
N GLU A 216 56.15 -11.83 30.41
CA GLU A 216 54.95 -11.43 31.19
C GLU A 216 54.53 -9.96 30.96
N GLU A 217 53.70 -9.69 29.94
CA GLU A 217 53.09 -8.37 29.70
C GLU A 217 52.28 -7.78 30.89
N PRO A 218 51.48 -8.53 31.67
CA PRO A 218 50.67 -7.92 32.72
C PRO A 218 51.51 -7.42 33.91
N ASP A 219 52.64 -8.08 34.18
CA ASP A 219 53.47 -7.81 35.36
C ASP A 219 54.37 -6.58 35.15
N LEU A 220 54.68 -6.24 33.90
CA LEU A 220 55.46 -5.04 33.53
C LEU A 220 54.64 -3.75 33.71
N LEU A 221 53.38 -3.72 33.26
CA LEU A 221 52.51 -2.56 33.43
C LEU A 221 52.27 -2.25 34.91
N GLN A 222 52.11 -3.29 35.72
CA GLN A 222 51.94 -3.14 37.17
C GLN A 222 53.22 -2.58 37.82
N LYS A 223 54.40 -3.04 37.40
CA LYS A 223 55.69 -2.49 37.87
C LYS A 223 55.90 -1.04 37.45
N VAL A 224 55.58 -0.69 36.20
CA VAL A 224 55.65 0.69 35.69
C VAL A 224 54.69 1.59 36.46
N ALA A 225 53.46 1.15 36.72
CA ALA A 225 52.51 1.90 37.54
C ALA A 225 53.02 2.11 38.98
N THR A 226 53.63 1.09 39.61
CA THR A 226 54.21 1.25 40.96
C THR A 226 55.40 2.20 40.99
N MET A 227 56.27 2.16 39.98
CA MET A 227 57.38 3.11 39.85
C MET A 227 56.89 4.54 39.66
N LEU A 228 55.92 4.75 38.77
CA LEU A 228 55.32 6.07 38.53
C LEU A 228 54.60 6.61 39.76
N GLN A 229 54.00 5.73 40.57
CA GLN A 229 53.34 6.12 41.81
C GLN A 229 54.34 6.48 42.92
N ASN A 230 55.45 5.73 43.03
CA ASN A 230 56.53 6.03 43.97
C ASN A 230 57.25 7.33 43.61
N THR A 231 57.48 7.58 42.31
CA THR A 231 58.07 8.85 41.86
C THR A 231 57.10 10.01 42.02
N ALA A 232 55.80 9.82 41.77
CA ALA A 232 54.77 10.82 42.05
C ALA A 232 54.70 11.19 43.54
N ALA A 233 54.81 10.21 44.44
CA ALA A 233 54.85 10.45 45.89
C ALA A 233 56.12 11.17 46.33
N ALA A 234 57.28 10.84 45.74
CA ALA A 234 58.55 11.50 46.04
C ALA A 234 58.65 12.93 45.49
N THR A 235 58.02 13.21 44.34
CA THR A 235 58.08 14.52 43.66
C THR A 235 56.85 15.40 43.86
N GLY A 236 55.78 14.87 44.49
CA GLY A 236 54.51 15.58 44.67
C GLY A 236 53.73 15.82 43.36
N SER A 237 54.08 15.13 42.27
CA SER A 237 53.52 15.38 40.95
C SER A 237 52.15 14.69 40.75
N ARG A 238 51.09 15.50 40.64
CA ARG A 238 49.71 15.03 40.42
C ARG A 238 49.52 14.38 39.05
N THR A 239 50.29 14.79 38.04
CA THR A 239 50.21 14.23 36.68
C THR A 239 50.80 12.82 36.61
N LEU A 240 51.91 12.58 37.33
CA LEU A 240 52.51 11.24 37.45
C LEU A 240 51.60 10.28 38.23
N ALA A 241 50.91 10.78 39.27
CA ALA A 241 49.92 9.98 40.01
C ALA A 241 48.73 9.55 39.12
N LEU A 242 48.19 10.48 38.32
CA LEU A 242 47.12 10.18 37.35
C LEU A 242 47.58 9.24 36.24
N ALA A 243 48.83 9.37 35.78
CA ALA A 243 49.41 8.46 34.79
C ALA A 243 49.59 7.05 35.35
N ALA A 244 50.03 6.92 36.61
CA ALA A 244 50.15 5.63 37.30
C ALA A 244 48.79 4.93 37.46
N GLU A 245 47.74 5.68 37.78
CA GLU A 245 46.37 5.14 37.89
C GLU A 245 45.86 4.61 36.55
N LYS A 246 46.03 5.39 35.48
CA LYS A 246 45.64 4.97 34.12
C LYS A 246 46.47 3.80 33.59
N ALA A 247 47.73 3.67 33.99
CA ALA A 247 48.57 2.53 33.62
C ALA A 247 48.14 1.22 34.31
N ARG A 248 47.43 1.28 35.45
CA ARG A 248 46.86 0.09 36.11
C ARG A 248 45.61 -0.43 35.42
N THR A 249 44.83 0.47 34.81
CA THR A 249 43.63 0.10 34.06
C THR A 249 44.03 -0.25 32.63
N ASP A 250 44.05 -1.53 32.25
CA ASP A 250 44.25 -1.93 30.85
C ASP A 250 43.03 -1.48 30.02
N PRO A 251 43.14 -0.42 29.20
CA PRO A 251 42.00 0.10 28.45
C PRO A 251 41.61 -0.83 27.30
N PHE A 252 42.46 -1.81 26.95
CA PHE A 252 42.25 -2.75 25.86
C PHE A 252 41.92 -4.16 26.34
N GLY A 253 41.78 -4.41 27.65
CA GLY A 253 41.51 -5.75 28.17
C GLY A 253 40.26 -6.40 27.55
N LYS A 254 39.19 -5.61 27.34
CA LYS A 254 37.96 -6.06 26.66
C LYS A 254 38.17 -6.37 25.18
N VAL A 255 39.00 -5.58 24.49
CA VAL A 255 39.33 -5.77 23.07
C VAL A 255 40.24 -6.99 22.90
N LYS A 256 41.27 -7.14 23.74
CA LYS A 256 42.13 -8.34 23.78
C LYS A 256 41.34 -9.62 24.05
N LYS A 257 40.30 -9.56 24.90
CA LYS A 257 39.39 -10.68 25.14
C LYS A 257 38.55 -11.01 23.89
N MET A 258 37.99 -10.00 23.24
CA MET A 258 37.20 -10.19 22.01
C MET A 258 38.04 -10.76 20.86
N ILE A 259 39.30 -10.31 20.70
CA ILE A 259 40.23 -10.85 19.70
C ILE A 259 40.57 -12.31 20.01
N ARG A 260 40.83 -12.65 21.29
CA ARG A 260 41.06 -14.04 21.71
C ARG A 260 39.85 -14.91 21.41
N ASP A 261 38.64 -14.46 21.78
CA ASP A 261 37.40 -15.20 21.54
C ASP A 261 37.18 -15.46 20.04
N LEU A 262 37.52 -14.49 19.17
CA LEU A 262 37.44 -14.62 17.72
C LEU A 262 38.47 -15.63 17.16
N ILE A 263 39.70 -15.62 17.68
CA ILE A 263 40.74 -16.58 17.30
C ILE A 263 40.34 -18.00 17.71
N THR A 264 39.83 -18.21 18.93
CA THR A 264 39.33 -19.54 19.33
C THR A 264 38.20 -20.01 18.44
N ARG A 265 37.27 -19.12 18.09
CA ARG A 265 36.15 -19.46 17.20
C ARG A 265 36.63 -19.85 15.79
N LEU A 266 37.59 -19.10 15.22
CA LEU A 266 38.18 -19.41 13.91
C LEU A 266 38.97 -20.74 13.91
N LEU A 267 39.62 -21.10 15.03
CA LEU A 267 40.32 -22.37 15.16
C LEU A 267 39.35 -23.56 15.34
N GLU A 268 38.21 -23.34 16.00
CA GLU A 268 37.19 -24.37 16.19
C GLU A 268 36.41 -24.64 14.89
N GLU A 269 36.14 -23.58 14.11
CA GLU A 269 35.52 -23.65 12.78
C GLU A 269 36.43 -24.35 11.76
N SER A 270 37.74 -24.05 11.76
CA SER A 270 38.69 -24.72 10.87
C SER A 270 38.95 -26.19 11.22
N ALA A 271 38.81 -26.58 12.50
CA ALA A 271 38.89 -27.97 12.94
C ALA A 271 37.62 -28.76 12.62
N GLY A 272 36.44 -28.13 12.68
CA GLY A 272 35.15 -28.76 12.37
C GLY A 272 34.87 -28.96 10.89
N GLU A 273 35.54 -28.24 9.99
CA GLU A 273 35.46 -28.44 8.53
C GLU A 273 36.48 -29.47 8.00
N ALA A 274 37.38 -29.96 8.86
CA ALA A 274 38.44 -30.90 8.49
C ALA A 274 38.12 -32.38 8.79
N ASP A 275 36.97 -32.66 9.43
CA ASP A 275 36.38 -33.99 9.66
C ASP A 275 35.11 -34.19 8.81
#